data_AF-A0A9P5N2J6-F1
#
_entry.id   AF-A0A9P5N2J6-F1
#
_cell.length_a   1.000
_cell.length_b   1.000
_cell.length_c   1.000
_cell.angle_alpha   90.00
_cell.angle_beta   90.00
_cell.angle_gamma   90.00
#
_symmetry.space_group_name_H-M   'P 1'
#
loop_
_entity.id
_entity.type
_entity.pdbx_description
1 polymer ?
#
loop_
_entity_poly.entity_id
_entity_poly.type
_entity_poly.pdbx_seq_one_letter_code
_entity_poly.pdbx_strand_id
1 'polypeptide(L)'
;MELTFVTDLGQSFTIEIDPKMELENVMALLEAESGIPPTEQSISYEGRELSNEKATMEGLGVSGNAVLHLRRKISVAGRTAEQDAEMMRLQILGNPELMRSLQETQPELAAAATSNPRRFAELLRELSALRADQERRRQIEIASLNADPFDIEAQRRIEEAIRQEAVLENLEHAIEYSPESFGRVTMLY
;
A
#
# COMPACT_ATOMS: atom_id res chain seq x y z
N MET A 1 -25.07 8.06 -14.52
CA MET A 1 -24.51 8.54 -13.24
C MET A 1 -23.34 9.45 -13.56
N GLU A 2 -23.15 10.48 -12.76
CA GLU A 2 -22.00 11.38 -12.89
C GLU A 2 -20.92 10.94 -11.91
N LEU A 3 -19.67 10.81 -12.35
CA LEU A 3 -18.54 10.43 -11.50
C LEU A 3 -17.41 11.44 -11.63
N THR A 4 -16.85 11.83 -10.49
CA THR A 4 -15.69 12.73 -10.43
C THR A 4 -14.43 11.91 -10.19
N PHE A 5 -13.40 12.14 -10.99
CA PHE A 5 -12.09 11.50 -10.85
C PHE A 5 -11.05 12.56 -10.49
N VAL A 6 -10.24 12.27 -9.48
CA VAL A 6 -9.14 13.13 -9.04
C VAL A 6 -7.82 12.42 -9.30
N THR A 7 -6.92 13.08 -10.01
CA THR A 7 -5.58 12.56 -10.29
C THR A 7 -4.59 12.90 -9.19
N ASP A 8 -3.46 12.17 -9.15
CA ASP A 8 -2.35 12.44 -8.23
C ASP A 8 -1.73 13.85 -8.44
N LEU A 9 -1.91 14.42 -9.64
CA LEU A 9 -1.49 15.78 -9.98
C LEU A 9 -2.48 16.87 -9.50
N GLY A 10 -3.55 16.48 -8.79
CA GLY A 10 -4.58 17.38 -8.29
C GLY A 10 -5.57 17.86 -9.36
N GLN A 11 -5.57 17.25 -10.56
CA GLN A 11 -6.54 17.56 -11.59
C GLN A 11 -7.81 16.75 -11.36
N SER A 12 -8.97 17.39 -11.42
CA SER A 12 -10.26 16.72 -11.31
C SER A 12 -11.04 16.85 -12.62
N PHE A 13 -11.66 15.77 -13.06
CA PHE A 13 -12.57 15.78 -14.20
C PHE A 13 -13.79 14.90 -13.91
N THR A 14 -14.88 15.21 -14.60
CA THR A 14 -16.19 14.60 -14.35
C THR A 14 -16.66 13.93 -15.63
N ILE A 15 -17.08 12.66 -15.53
CA ILE A 15 -17.60 11.90 -16.66
C ILE A 15 -19.00 11.38 -16.36
N GLU A 16 -19.87 11.40 -17.36
CA GLU A 16 -21.18 10.77 -17.31
C GLU A 16 -21.09 9.35 -17.88
N ILE A 17 -21.45 8.35 -17.07
CA ILE A 17 -21.43 6.95 -17.46
C ILE A 17 -22.73 6.23 -17.09
N ASP A 18 -23.00 5.09 -17.71
CA ASP A 18 -24.13 4.24 -17.32
C ASP A 18 -23.79 3.44 -16.05
N PRO A 19 -24.70 3.30 -15.06
CA PRO A 19 -24.46 2.47 -13.87
C PRO A 19 -24.08 1.01 -14.18
N LYS A 20 -24.56 0.48 -15.31
CA LYS A 20 -24.29 -0.90 -15.76
C LYS A 20 -23.03 -1.00 -16.63
N MET A 21 -22.32 0.10 -16.84
CA MET A 21 -21.05 0.09 -17.55
C MET A 21 -20.01 -0.69 -16.73
N GLU A 22 -19.25 -1.55 -17.42
CA GLU A 22 -18.13 -2.28 -16.83
C GLU A 22 -16.94 -1.34 -16.58
N LEU A 23 -16.15 -1.65 -15.55
CA LEU A 23 -14.97 -0.85 -15.20
C LEU A 23 -13.97 -0.74 -16.36
N GLU A 24 -13.79 -1.79 -17.15
CA GLU A 24 -12.95 -1.77 -18.36
C GLU A 24 -13.34 -0.64 -19.33
N ASN A 25 -14.64 -0.48 -19.60
CA ASN A 25 -15.14 0.56 -20.49
C ASN A 25 -14.96 1.96 -19.90
N VAL A 26 -15.11 2.10 -18.58
CA VAL A 26 -14.84 3.37 -17.90
C VAL A 26 -13.35 3.73 -18.01
N MET A 27 -12.44 2.76 -17.83
CA MET A 27 -11.00 3.00 -18.01
C MET A 27 -10.65 3.45 -19.43
N ALA A 28 -11.30 2.88 -20.45
CA ALA A 28 -11.13 3.33 -21.83
C ALA A 28 -11.61 4.77 -22.05
N LEU A 29 -12.70 5.20 -21.41
CA LEU A 29 -13.15 6.60 -21.47
C LEU A 29 -12.17 7.53 -20.75
N LEU A 30 -11.64 7.09 -19.61
CA LEU A 30 -10.67 7.84 -18.82
C LEU A 30 -9.35 8.05 -19.56
N GLU A 31 -8.99 7.18 -20.49
CA GLU A 31 -7.79 7.35 -21.32
C GLU A 31 -7.88 8.63 -22.16
N ALA A 32 -9.04 8.95 -22.71
CA ALA A 32 -9.23 10.16 -23.51
C ALA A 32 -9.10 11.45 -22.70
N GLU A 33 -9.60 11.44 -21.45
CA GLU A 33 -9.59 12.62 -20.57
C GLU A 33 -8.26 12.80 -19.84
N SER A 34 -7.69 11.70 -19.32
CA SER A 34 -6.48 11.74 -18.49
C SER A 34 -5.18 11.53 -19.27
N GLY A 35 -5.24 10.96 -20.48
CA GLY A 35 -4.08 10.53 -21.25
C GLY A 35 -3.33 9.34 -20.65
N ILE A 36 -3.89 8.66 -19.64
CA ILE A 36 -3.31 7.48 -19.00
C ILE A 36 -3.92 6.24 -19.66
N PRO A 37 -3.14 5.34 -20.28
CA PRO A 37 -3.69 4.14 -20.90
C PRO A 37 -4.28 3.20 -19.84
N PRO A 38 -5.33 2.42 -20.16
CA PRO A 38 -6.06 1.58 -19.18
C PRO A 38 -5.16 0.65 -18.36
N THR A 39 -4.12 0.11 -18.98
CA THR A 39 -3.14 -0.78 -18.33
C THR A 39 -2.29 -0.09 -17.27
N GLU A 40 -2.16 1.23 -17.35
CA GLU A 40 -1.47 2.08 -16.38
C GLU A 40 -2.45 2.74 -15.40
N GLN A 41 -3.77 2.49 -15.49
CA GLN A 41 -4.74 3.10 -14.56
C GLN A 41 -4.86 2.30 -13.24
N SER A 42 -4.86 3.01 -12.13
CA SER A 42 -5.27 2.53 -10.80
C SER A 42 -6.43 3.40 -10.33
N ILE A 43 -7.63 2.83 -10.27
CA ILE A 43 -8.82 3.52 -9.79
C ILE A 43 -9.13 3.03 -8.38
N SER A 44 -9.37 3.96 -7.47
CA SER A 44 -9.74 3.66 -6.09
C SER A 44 -10.95 4.49 -5.65
N TYR A 45 -11.83 3.86 -4.88
CA TYR A 45 -13.05 4.45 -4.34
C TYR A 45 -13.12 4.12 -2.85
N GLU A 46 -13.30 5.14 -2.00
CA GLU A 46 -13.31 4.99 -0.52
C GLU A 46 -12.10 4.21 0.02
N GLY A 47 -10.92 4.42 -0.58
CA GLY A 47 -9.68 3.71 -0.20
C GLY A 47 -9.56 2.28 -0.73
N ARG A 48 -10.59 1.74 -1.39
CA ARG A 48 -10.57 0.42 -2.03
C ARG A 48 -10.16 0.53 -3.50
N GLU A 49 -9.10 -0.15 -3.89
CA GLU A 49 -8.74 -0.29 -5.31
C GLU A 49 -9.80 -1.15 -6.04
N LEU A 50 -10.30 -0.64 -7.15
CA LEU A 50 -11.23 -1.33 -8.03
C LEU A 50 -10.41 -2.17 -9.02
N SER A 51 -10.10 -3.42 -8.65
CA SER A 51 -9.30 -4.32 -9.50
C SER A 51 -10.15 -5.26 -10.38
N ASN A 52 -11.48 -5.26 -10.24
CA ASN A 52 -12.36 -6.18 -10.97
C ASN A 52 -12.91 -5.51 -12.24
N GLU A 53 -12.17 -5.68 -13.33
CA GLU A 53 -12.40 -5.00 -14.62
C GLU A 53 -13.75 -5.35 -15.27
N LYS A 54 -14.27 -6.56 -15.00
CA LYS A 54 -15.56 -7.04 -15.51
C LYS A 54 -16.77 -6.72 -14.62
N ALA A 55 -16.54 -6.11 -13.46
CA ALA A 55 -17.65 -5.69 -12.61
C ALA A 55 -18.24 -4.37 -13.14
N THR A 56 -19.56 -4.25 -13.06
CA THR A 56 -20.24 -3.00 -13.34
C THR A 56 -19.97 -1.99 -12.24
N MET A 57 -20.05 -0.69 -12.55
CA MET A 57 -19.85 0.37 -11.56
C MET A 57 -20.85 0.28 -10.40
N GLU A 58 -22.10 -0.08 -10.69
CA GLU A 58 -23.10 -0.42 -9.67
C GLU A 58 -22.71 -1.65 -8.85
N GLY A 59 -22.18 -2.70 -9.48
CA GLY A 59 -21.71 -3.92 -8.82
C GLY A 59 -20.47 -3.71 -7.93
N LEU A 60 -19.71 -2.65 -8.19
CA LEU A 60 -18.57 -2.22 -7.37
C LEU A 60 -19.01 -1.36 -6.18
N GLY A 61 -20.30 -1.03 -6.06
CA GLY A 61 -20.85 -0.19 -4.99
C GLY A 61 -20.58 1.31 -5.19
N VAL A 62 -20.24 1.74 -6.40
CA VAL A 62 -19.98 3.15 -6.71
C VAL A 62 -21.32 3.87 -6.83
N SER A 63 -21.53 4.86 -5.95
CA SER A 63 -22.74 5.68 -5.95
C SER A 63 -22.70 6.75 -7.04
N GLY A 64 -23.88 7.25 -7.44
CA GLY A 64 -23.96 8.44 -8.28
C GLY A 64 -23.34 9.64 -7.59
N ASN A 65 -22.54 10.42 -8.31
CA ASN A 65 -21.78 11.57 -7.83
C ASN A 65 -20.59 11.21 -6.92
N ALA A 66 -20.12 9.96 -6.99
CA ALA A 66 -18.94 9.52 -6.26
C ALA A 66 -17.66 10.22 -6.76
N VAL A 67 -16.72 10.43 -5.84
CA VAL A 67 -15.37 10.90 -6.12
C VAL A 67 -14.41 9.71 -6.05
N LEU A 68 -13.75 9.41 -7.16
CA LEU A 68 -12.77 8.35 -7.29
C LEU A 68 -11.37 8.95 -7.46
N HIS A 69 -10.36 8.22 -7.00
CA HIS A 69 -8.96 8.58 -7.23
C HIS A 69 -8.40 7.77 -8.38
N LEU A 70 -7.86 8.47 -9.38
CA LEU A 70 -7.15 7.89 -10.52
C LEU A 70 -5.65 8.12 -10.34
N ARG A 71 -4.88 7.04 -10.24
CA ARG A 71 -3.42 7.10 -10.24
C ARG A 71 -2.85 6.41 -11.46
N ARG A 72 -1.73 6.92 -11.95
CA ARG A 72 -0.92 6.24 -12.97
C ARG A 72 -0.04 5.22 -12.27
N LYS A 73 -0.33 3.93 -12.46
CA LYS A 73 0.63 2.85 -12.20
C LYS A 73 1.80 3.07 -13.14
N ILE A 74 2.99 3.29 -12.58
CA ILE A 74 4.21 3.41 -13.37
C ILE A 74 4.57 1.99 -13.85
N SER A 75 3.91 1.54 -14.92
CA SER A 75 4.42 0.46 -15.77
C SER A 75 5.19 1.17 -16.87
N VAL A 76 6.51 1.28 -16.69
CA VAL A 76 7.39 1.93 -17.66
C VAL A 76 7.15 1.25 -19.01
N ALA A 77 6.57 1.95 -19.99
CA ALA A 77 6.11 1.34 -21.24
C ALA A 77 7.19 0.43 -21.85
N GLY A 78 6.89 -0.87 -21.96
CA GLY A 78 7.81 -1.91 -22.42
C GLY A 78 8.40 -2.80 -21.30
N ARG A 79 8.27 -2.42 -20.02
CA ARG A 79 8.62 -3.25 -18.87
C ARG A 79 7.48 -4.16 -18.49
N THR A 80 7.66 -5.44 -18.77
CA THR A 80 6.83 -6.51 -18.20
C THR A 80 7.21 -6.69 -16.73
N ALA A 81 6.32 -7.27 -15.93
CA ALA A 81 6.67 -7.67 -14.56
C ALA A 81 7.94 -8.55 -14.49
N GLU A 82 8.23 -9.29 -15.57
CA GLU A 82 9.48 -10.03 -15.74
C GLU A 82 10.71 -9.11 -15.87
N GLN A 83 10.60 -7.97 -16.54
CA GLN A 83 11.69 -6.98 -16.64
C GLN A 83 11.93 -6.24 -15.32
N ASP A 84 10.87 -5.91 -14.56
CA ASP A 84 11.03 -5.34 -13.22
C ASP A 84 11.64 -6.33 -12.24
N ALA A 85 11.22 -7.61 -12.30
CA ALA A 85 11.84 -8.67 -11.53
C ALA A 85 13.32 -8.85 -11.92
N GLU A 86 13.65 -8.77 -13.20
CA GLU A 86 15.04 -8.86 -13.67
C GLU A 86 15.89 -7.70 -13.18
N MET A 87 15.34 -6.48 -13.15
CA MET A 87 16.03 -5.31 -12.59
C MET A 87 16.32 -5.48 -11.09
N MET A 88 15.34 -5.95 -10.32
CA MET A 88 15.54 -6.27 -8.89
C MET A 88 16.60 -7.35 -8.69
N ARG A 89 16.57 -8.40 -9.53
CA ARG A 89 17.57 -9.48 -9.49
C ARG A 89 18.97 -8.93 -9.72
N LEU A 90 19.16 -8.10 -10.74
CA LEU A 90 20.45 -7.49 -11.06
C LEU A 90 20.94 -6.56 -9.94
N GLN A 91 20.03 -5.82 -9.29
CA GLN A 91 20.37 -4.97 -8.14
C GLN A 91 20.84 -5.81 -6.94
N ILE A 92 20.19 -6.95 -6.66
CA ILE A 92 20.59 -7.86 -5.59
C ILE A 92 21.93 -8.51 -5.90
N LEU A 93 22.14 -8.96 -7.15
CA LEU A 93 23.42 -9.54 -7.56
C LEU A 93 24.56 -8.52 -7.57
N GLY A 94 24.26 -7.25 -7.83
CA GLY A 94 25.21 -6.15 -7.77
C GLY A 94 25.57 -5.73 -6.34
N ASN A 95 24.84 -6.19 -5.32
CA ASN A 95 25.06 -5.82 -3.93
C ASN A 95 25.26 -7.06 -3.02
N PRO A 96 26.50 -7.37 -2.63
CA PRO A 96 26.81 -8.58 -1.87
C PRO A 96 26.16 -8.63 -0.48
N GLU A 97 25.93 -7.47 0.15
CA GLU A 97 25.28 -7.40 1.47
C GLU A 97 23.79 -7.74 1.37
N LEU A 98 23.10 -7.21 0.35
CA LEU A 98 21.71 -7.56 0.09
C LEU A 98 21.57 -9.05 -0.25
N MET A 99 22.49 -9.60 -1.03
CA MET A 99 22.48 -11.02 -1.37
C MET A 99 22.68 -11.91 -0.14
N ARG A 100 23.58 -11.54 0.80
CA ARG A 100 23.76 -12.26 2.06
C ARG A 100 22.51 -12.22 2.92
N SER A 101 21.93 -11.03 3.11
CA SER A 101 20.69 -10.89 3.87
C SER A 101 19.55 -11.71 3.25
N LEU A 102 19.47 -11.73 1.93
CA LEU A 102 18.47 -12.54 1.22
C LEU A 102 18.74 -14.04 1.38
N GLN A 103 19.99 -14.48 1.43
CA GLN A 103 20.33 -15.88 1.71
C GLN A 103 19.93 -16.31 3.14
N GLU A 104 20.07 -15.41 4.12
CA GLU A 104 19.70 -15.68 5.51
C GLU A 104 18.18 -15.71 5.70
N THR A 105 17.47 -14.76 5.10
CA THR A 105 16.02 -14.60 5.28
C THR A 105 15.21 -15.47 4.33
N GLN A 106 15.69 -15.66 3.10
CA GLN A 106 14.92 -16.28 2.03
C GLN A 106 15.81 -17.06 1.04
N PRO A 107 16.33 -18.23 1.48
CA PRO A 107 17.33 -18.98 0.73
C PRO A 107 16.84 -19.45 -0.64
N GLU A 108 15.55 -19.79 -0.79
CA GLU A 108 14.97 -20.17 -2.09
C GLU A 108 14.95 -19.01 -3.08
N LEU A 109 14.64 -17.79 -2.62
CA LEU A 109 14.64 -16.60 -3.47
C LEU A 109 16.06 -16.23 -3.89
N ALA A 110 17.02 -16.33 -2.97
CA ALA A 110 18.44 -16.11 -3.27
C ALA A 110 18.99 -17.16 -4.27
N ALA A 111 18.66 -18.44 -4.12
CA ALA A 111 19.06 -19.47 -5.06
C ALA A 111 18.46 -19.23 -6.47
N ALA A 112 17.20 -18.81 -6.53
CA ALA A 112 16.55 -18.45 -7.79
C ALA A 112 17.20 -17.22 -8.45
N ALA A 113 17.61 -16.22 -7.69
CA ALA A 113 18.24 -15.00 -8.20
C ALA A 113 19.54 -15.26 -8.99
N THR A 114 20.29 -16.30 -8.63
CA THR A 114 21.53 -16.70 -9.31
C THR A 114 21.32 -17.73 -10.40
N SER A 115 20.41 -18.70 -10.19
CA SER A 115 20.33 -19.89 -11.03
C SER A 115 19.20 -19.85 -12.06
N ASN A 116 18.10 -19.13 -11.78
CA ASN A 116 16.91 -19.16 -12.63
C ASN A 116 16.09 -17.85 -12.53
N PRO A 117 16.31 -16.89 -13.45
CA PRO A 117 15.62 -15.60 -13.46
C PRO A 117 14.09 -15.71 -13.53
N ARG A 118 13.57 -16.68 -14.29
CA ARG A 118 12.12 -16.92 -14.38
C ARG A 118 11.54 -17.35 -13.03
N ARG A 119 12.20 -18.28 -12.35
CA ARG A 119 11.78 -18.75 -11.03
C ARG A 119 11.84 -17.62 -9.99
N PHE A 120 12.84 -16.74 -10.08
CA PHE A 120 12.95 -15.56 -9.23
C PHE A 120 11.75 -14.62 -9.41
N ALA A 121 11.36 -14.34 -10.66
CA ALA A 121 10.19 -13.51 -10.96
C ALA A 121 8.88 -14.12 -10.43
N GLU A 122 8.69 -15.43 -10.57
CA GLU A 122 7.51 -16.12 -10.02
C GLU A 122 7.42 -16.00 -8.50
N LEU A 123 8.52 -16.25 -7.79
CA LEU A 123 8.58 -16.16 -6.32
C LEU A 123 8.32 -14.72 -5.83
N LEU A 124 8.88 -13.72 -6.53
CA LEU A 124 8.62 -12.30 -6.22
C LEU A 124 7.15 -11.94 -6.36
N ARG A 125 6.49 -12.42 -7.43
CA ARG A 125 5.06 -12.18 -7.67
C ARG A 125 4.19 -12.82 -6.59
N GLU A 126 4.57 -14.00 -6.12
CA GLU A 126 3.85 -14.70 -5.05
C GLU A 126 4.00 -13.97 -3.71
N LEU A 127 5.21 -13.51 -3.38
CA LEU A 127 5.49 -12.72 -2.18
C LEU A 127 4.75 -11.38 -2.17
N SER A 128 4.71 -10.67 -3.30
CA SER A 128 4.01 -9.40 -3.39
C SER A 128 2.50 -9.57 -3.24
N ALA A 129 1.93 -10.62 -3.83
CA ALA A 129 0.51 -10.95 -3.69
C ALA A 129 0.13 -11.29 -2.23
N LEU A 130 0.96 -12.08 -1.54
CA LEU A 130 0.76 -12.40 -0.13
C LEU A 130 0.82 -11.16 0.77
N ARG A 131 1.83 -10.30 0.57
CA ARG A 131 1.95 -9.04 1.32
C ARG A 131 0.77 -8.12 1.07
N ALA A 132 0.36 -7.97 -0.19
CA ALA A 132 -0.79 -7.14 -0.55
C ALA A 132 -2.09 -7.62 0.12
N ASP A 133 -2.30 -8.94 0.25
CA ASP A 133 -3.46 -9.48 0.98
C ASP A 133 -3.38 -9.18 2.48
N GLN A 134 -2.21 -9.36 3.10
CA GLN A 134 -2.02 -9.03 4.52
C GLN A 134 -2.22 -7.54 4.79
N GLU A 135 -1.64 -6.67 3.95
CA GLU A 135 -1.81 -5.23 4.05
C GLU A 135 -3.28 -4.84 3.86
N ARG A 136 -3.99 -5.47 2.94
CA ARG A 136 -5.42 -5.24 2.73
C ARG A 136 -6.23 -5.64 3.96
N ARG A 137 -5.95 -6.79 4.57
CA ARG A 137 -6.61 -7.21 5.83
C ARG A 137 -6.32 -6.25 6.97
N ARG A 138 -5.06 -5.85 7.13
CA ARG A 138 -4.65 -4.89 8.16
C ARG A 138 -5.33 -3.54 7.96
N GLN A 139 -5.43 -3.06 6.72
CA GLN A 139 -6.16 -1.84 6.39
C GLN A 139 -7.64 -1.95 6.71
N ILE A 140 -8.29 -3.08 6.42
CA ILE A 140 -9.70 -3.32 6.79
C ILE A 140 -9.88 -3.29 8.31
N GLU A 141 -8.98 -3.91 9.06
CA GLU A 141 -9.02 -3.91 10.52
C GLU A 141 -8.83 -2.49 11.09
N ILE A 142 -7.85 -1.73 10.59
CA ILE A 142 -7.65 -0.32 10.97
C ILE A 142 -8.87 0.53 10.59
N ALA A 143 -9.44 0.34 9.40
CA ALA A 143 -10.64 1.03 8.96
C ALA A 143 -11.84 0.69 9.87
N SER A 144 -11.97 -0.57 10.29
CA SER A 144 -12.99 -1.01 11.25
C SER A 144 -12.80 -0.38 12.63
N LEU A 145 -11.56 -0.22 13.10
CA LEU A 145 -11.24 0.47 14.35
C LEU A 145 -11.50 1.98 14.27
N ASN A 146 -11.40 2.58 13.09
CA ASN A 146 -11.71 3.99 12.84
C ASN A 146 -13.18 4.26 12.50
N ALA A 147 -13.98 3.22 12.21
CA ALA A 147 -15.37 3.37 11.76
C ALA A 147 -16.33 3.85 12.86
N ASP A 148 -15.94 3.75 14.13
CA ASP A 148 -16.69 4.35 15.24
C ASP A 148 -15.82 5.35 16.03
N PRO A 149 -15.80 6.64 15.61
CA PRO A 149 -15.01 7.68 16.27
C PRO A 149 -15.46 8.03 17.71
N PHE A 150 -16.50 7.37 18.25
CA PHE A 150 -16.95 7.51 19.63
C PHE A 150 -16.76 6.25 20.47
N ASP A 151 -16.09 5.22 19.94
CA ASP A 151 -15.72 4.04 20.72
C ASP A 151 -14.60 4.37 21.72
N ILE A 152 -15.02 4.64 22.96
CA ILE A 152 -14.16 4.98 24.09
C ILE A 152 -13.13 3.86 24.36
N GLU A 153 -13.40 2.60 24.02
CA GLU A 153 -12.43 1.52 24.18
C GLU A 153 -11.37 1.53 23.09
N ALA A 154 -11.73 1.81 21.83
CA ALA A 154 -10.76 1.92 20.74
C ALA A 154 -9.81 3.12 20.95
N GLN A 155 -10.36 4.29 21.32
CA GLN A 155 -9.58 5.48 21.68
C GLN A 155 -8.65 5.19 22.87
N ARG A 156 -9.15 4.48 23.90
CA ARG A 156 -8.34 4.14 25.09
C ARG A 156 -7.23 3.14 24.76
N ARG A 157 -7.46 2.14 23.91
CA ARG A 157 -6.42 1.20 23.48
C ARG A 157 -5.33 1.87 22.64
N ILE A 158 -5.71 2.79 21.76
CA ILE A 158 -4.77 3.58 20.96
C ILE A 158 -3.95 4.51 21.87
N GLU A 159 -4.62 5.21 22.80
CA GLU A 159 -3.95 6.09 23.77
C GLU A 159 -2.99 5.31 24.69
N GLU A 160 -3.41 4.14 25.17
CA GLU A 160 -2.58 3.31 26.04
C GLU A 160 -1.35 2.75 25.32
N ALA A 161 -1.50 2.34 24.04
CA ALA A 161 -0.40 1.89 23.20
C ALA A 161 0.61 3.02 22.92
N ILE A 162 0.13 4.21 22.51
CA ILE A 162 0.99 5.38 22.29
C ILE A 162 1.70 5.79 23.59
N ARG A 163 1.00 5.73 24.73
CA ARG A 163 1.57 6.08 26.03
C ARG A 163 2.64 5.10 26.48
N GLN A 164 2.44 3.79 26.28
CA GLN A 164 3.45 2.79 26.58
C GLN A 164 4.68 2.94 25.67
N GLU A 165 4.46 3.17 24.38
CA GLU A 165 5.54 3.38 23.41
C GLU A 165 6.33 4.66 23.73
N ALA A 166 5.65 5.76 24.06
CA ALA A 166 6.31 6.99 24.49
C ALA A 166 7.07 6.83 25.82
N VAL A 167 6.60 5.99 26.75
CA VAL A 167 7.31 5.70 28.01
C VAL A 167 8.53 4.82 27.74
N LEU A 168 8.40 3.80 26.89
CA LEU A 168 9.50 2.92 26.49
C LEU A 168 10.57 3.67 25.72
N GLU A 169 10.18 4.55 24.80
CA GLU A 169 11.09 5.42 24.05
C GLU A 169 11.84 6.38 24.98
N ASN A 170 11.15 7.00 25.95
CA ASN A 170 11.80 7.85 26.96
C ASN A 170 12.74 7.04 27.86
N LEU A 171 12.38 5.79 28.18
CA LEU A 171 13.16 4.89 29.01
C LEU A 171 14.41 4.39 28.25
N GLU A 172 14.29 4.06 26.97
CA GLU A 172 15.41 3.74 26.08
C GLU A 172 16.35 4.94 25.92
N HIS A 173 15.81 6.14 25.66
CA HIS A 173 16.60 7.37 25.60
C HIS A 173 17.34 7.67 26.92
N ALA A 174 16.70 7.37 28.06
CA ALA A 174 17.31 7.53 29.38
C ALA A 174 18.42 6.49 29.67
N ILE A 175 18.30 5.27 29.13
CA ILE A 175 19.30 4.20 29.27
C ILE A 175 20.49 4.44 28.33
N GLU A 176 20.28 5.04 27.15
CA GLU A 176 21.33 5.35 26.18
C GLU A 176 22.21 6.55 26.56
N TYR A 177 21.71 7.54 27.33
CA TYR A 177 22.42 8.80 27.53
C TYR A 177 22.87 9.19 28.94
N SER A 178 22.57 8.46 30.03
CA SER A 178 23.16 8.76 31.36
C SER A 178 23.01 7.64 32.41
N PRO A 179 24.11 6.97 32.83
CA PRO A 179 24.06 6.03 33.96
C PRO A 179 24.10 6.68 35.36
N GLU A 180 24.17 8.01 35.50
CA GLU A 180 24.35 8.68 36.80
C GLU A 180 23.24 9.68 37.18
N SER A 181 21.98 9.25 37.20
CA SER A 181 20.96 10.03 37.92
C SER A 181 19.99 9.18 38.73
N PHE A 182 20.53 8.18 39.44
CA PHE A 182 19.93 7.79 40.72
C PHE A 182 20.20 8.93 41.73
N GLY A 183 19.28 9.88 41.83
CA GLY A 183 19.49 11.08 42.63
C GLY A 183 18.24 11.85 43.01
N ARG A 184 17.53 11.34 44.03
CA ARG A 184 16.59 12.03 44.94
C ARG A 184 15.28 12.58 44.37
N VAL A 185 14.22 11.83 44.67
CA VAL A 185 12.89 12.36 44.96
C VAL A 185 13.01 13.42 46.06
N THR A 186 12.68 14.67 45.75
CA THR A 186 12.46 15.71 46.77
C THR A 186 10.96 15.95 46.87
N MET A 187 10.36 15.52 47.99
CA MET A 187 9.04 16.00 48.39
C MET A 187 9.13 17.46 48.80
N LEU A 188 8.24 18.30 48.27
CA LEU A 188 7.94 19.61 48.83
C LEU A 188 6.44 19.66 49.16
N TYR A 189 6.22 19.68 50.49
CA TYR A 189 5.05 19.98 51.32
C TYR A 189 3.64 19.98 50.72
#